data_AF-A0AAV9M370-F1
#
_entry.id   AF-A0AAV9M370-F1
#
_cell.length_a   1.000
_cell.length_b   1.000
_cell.length_c   1.000
_cell.angle_alpha   90.00
_cell.angle_beta   90.00
_cell.angle_gamma   90.00
#
_symmetry.space_group_name_H-M   'P 1'
#
loop_
_entity.id
_entity.type
_entity.pdbx_description
1 polymer ?
#
loop_
_entity_poly.entity_id
_entity_poly.type
_entity_poly.pdbx_seq_one_letter_code
_entity_poly.pdbx_strand_id
1 'polypeptide(L)'
;MFSEGCPPLPWDKENAYTRDAVELYYEAYAGVCLSKRDILRYLLEGTAASHVEDFGDEESASAQSSTKGSISQADVPGWVKINEKTTLYNVLKEPSCVVPGLPVFWVVSRNSSFYKDFKSGNWSSPELA
;
A
#
# COMPACT_ATOMS: atom_id res chain seq x y z
N MET A 1 14.97 13.53 0.00
CA MET A 1 15.43 12.47 -0.91
C MET A 1 15.74 13.02 -2.30
N PHE A 2 14.85 13.82 -2.90
CA PHE A 2 15.04 14.38 -4.26
C PHE A 2 15.21 15.92 -4.29
N SER A 3 15.62 16.52 -3.18
CA SER A 3 15.71 17.99 -3.04
C SER A 3 16.95 18.56 -3.72
N GLU A 4 16.90 19.83 -4.10
CA GLU A 4 18.10 20.58 -4.51
C GLU A 4 19.16 20.53 -3.40
N GLY A 5 20.38 20.09 -3.74
CA GLY A 5 21.49 19.91 -2.79
C GLY A 5 21.63 18.51 -2.21
N CYS A 6 20.71 17.57 -2.48
CA CYS A 6 20.98 16.15 -2.25
C CYS A 6 22.06 15.66 -3.23
N PRO A 7 22.98 14.76 -2.80
CA PRO A 7 23.91 14.13 -3.73
C PRO A 7 23.15 13.38 -4.82
N PRO A 8 23.66 13.33 -6.05
CA PRO A 8 23.00 12.63 -7.15
C PRO A 8 22.84 11.15 -6.80
N LEU A 9 21.71 10.58 -7.18
CA LEU A 9 21.44 9.16 -6.97
C LEU A 9 22.36 8.36 -7.92
N PRO A 10 23.18 7.41 -7.42
CA PRO A 10 24.20 6.75 -8.24
C PRO A 10 23.63 5.93 -9.40
N TRP A 11 22.36 5.55 -9.30
CA TRP A 11 21.62 4.82 -10.34
C TRP A 11 20.90 5.77 -11.33
N ASP A 12 20.67 7.04 -10.98
CA ASP A 12 19.95 8.02 -11.81
C ASP A 12 20.91 8.78 -12.73
N LYS A 13 21.51 8.07 -13.68
CA LYS A 13 22.51 8.63 -14.60
C LYS A 13 21.96 9.76 -15.49
N GLU A 14 20.66 9.77 -15.72
CA GLU A 14 19.96 10.74 -16.56
C GLU A 14 19.42 11.93 -15.74
N ASN A 15 19.60 11.92 -14.41
CA ASN A 15 19.04 12.92 -13.49
C ASN A 15 17.52 13.09 -13.69
N ALA A 16 16.82 11.98 -13.92
CA ALA A 16 15.39 11.97 -14.18
C ALA A 16 14.58 12.16 -12.88
N TYR A 17 15.10 11.77 -11.71
CA TYR A 17 14.39 11.78 -10.43
C TYR A 17 14.61 13.08 -9.66
N THR A 18 14.05 14.18 -10.18
CA THR A 18 14.01 15.47 -9.50
C THR A 18 12.73 15.66 -8.68
N ARG A 19 12.76 16.57 -7.69
CA ARG A 19 11.61 16.83 -6.80
C ARG A 19 10.31 17.13 -7.56
N ASP A 20 10.41 17.84 -8.66
CA ASP A 20 9.27 18.26 -9.49
C ASP A 20 8.80 17.16 -10.46
N ALA A 21 9.68 16.23 -10.85
CA ALA A 21 9.37 15.18 -11.81
C ALA A 21 8.80 13.90 -11.19
N VAL A 22 9.11 13.62 -9.92
CA VAL A 22 8.63 12.41 -9.25
C VAL A 22 7.13 12.46 -8.95
N GLU A 23 6.53 11.28 -8.95
CA GLU A 23 5.18 11.01 -8.50
C GLU A 23 5.18 9.79 -7.58
N LEU A 24 4.27 9.77 -6.62
CA LEU A 24 4.15 8.72 -5.62
C LEU A 24 2.90 7.86 -5.89
N TYR A 25 3.03 6.54 -5.79
CA TYR A 25 1.96 5.58 -6.04
C TYR A 25 1.92 4.48 -4.99
N TYR A 26 0.75 3.87 -4.80
CA TYR A 26 0.61 2.54 -4.18
C TYR A 26 -0.17 1.62 -5.12
N GLU A 27 0.02 0.31 -4.94
CA GLU A 27 -0.75 -0.71 -5.66
C GLU A 27 -2.05 -0.99 -4.90
N ALA A 28 -3.20 -0.66 -5.51
CA ALA A 28 -4.48 -0.94 -4.90
C ALA A 28 -4.75 -2.43 -4.87
N TYR A 29 -5.33 -2.89 -3.76
CA TYR A 29 -5.72 -4.28 -3.56
C TYR A 29 -4.54 -5.27 -3.75
N ALA A 30 -3.33 -4.83 -3.39
CA ALA A 30 -2.09 -5.63 -3.46
C ALA A 30 -2.07 -6.88 -2.56
N GLY A 31 -3.17 -7.18 -1.87
CA GLY A 31 -3.30 -8.34 -1.01
C GLY A 31 -4.72 -8.50 -0.46
N VAL A 32 -4.88 -9.53 0.37
CA VAL A 32 -6.14 -9.80 1.07
C VAL A 32 -6.12 -9.07 2.41
N CYS A 33 -7.16 -8.29 2.69
CA CYS A 33 -7.32 -7.63 3.99
C CYS A 33 -7.52 -8.69 5.09
N LEU A 34 -6.76 -8.58 6.19
CA LEU A 34 -6.86 -9.48 7.33
C LEU A 34 -8.19 -9.28 8.07
N SER A 35 -8.78 -10.37 8.55
CA SER A 35 -9.92 -10.26 9.46
C SER A 35 -9.48 -9.67 10.80
N LYS A 36 -10.41 -9.12 11.59
CA LYS A 36 -10.12 -8.66 12.96
C LYS A 36 -9.46 -9.76 13.80
N ARG A 37 -9.91 -11.00 13.63
CA ARG A 37 -9.36 -12.19 14.30
C ARG A 37 -7.90 -12.44 13.88
N ASP A 38 -7.59 -12.30 12.60
CA ASP A 38 -6.21 -12.46 12.12
C ASP A 38 -5.30 -11.35 12.63
N ILE A 39 -5.77 -10.10 12.63
CA ILE A 39 -5.03 -8.96 13.19
C ILE A 39 -4.72 -9.20 14.68
N LEU A 40 -5.72 -9.58 15.48
CA LEU A 40 -5.53 -9.87 16.90
C LEU A 40 -4.56 -11.03 17.12
N ARG A 41 -4.68 -12.10 16.32
CA ARG A 41 -3.73 -13.23 16.38
C ARG A 41 -2.30 -12.79 16.14
N TYR A 42 -2.03 -12.00 15.10
CA TYR A 42 -0.68 -11.48 14.82
C TYR A 42 -0.16 -10.54 15.91
N LEU A 43 -1.02 -9.68 16.48
CA LEU A 43 -0.62 -8.77 17.55
C LEU A 43 -0.29 -9.49 18.87
N LEU A 44 -0.94 -10.62 19.13
CA LEU A 44 -0.76 -11.40 20.35
C LEU A 44 0.27 -12.53 20.21
N GLU A 45 0.79 -12.76 19.00
CA GLU A 45 1.80 -13.77 18.73
C GLU A 45 3.04 -13.55 19.62
N GLY A 46 3.53 -14.61 20.28
CA GLY A 46 4.64 -14.54 21.22
C GLY A 46 4.29 -13.99 22.62
N THR A 47 3.03 -13.60 22.86
CA THR A 47 2.56 -13.19 24.19
C THR A 47 1.84 -14.33 24.92
N ALA A 48 1.63 -14.19 26.23
CA ALA A 48 0.85 -15.14 27.03
C ALA A 48 -0.62 -15.27 26.58
N ALA A 49 -1.14 -14.29 25.83
CA ALA A 49 -2.49 -14.28 25.29
C ALA A 49 -2.60 -14.93 23.89
N SER A 50 -1.51 -15.47 23.33
CA SER A 50 -1.52 -16.14 22.03
C SER A 50 -2.42 -17.38 21.96
N HIS A 51 -2.77 -17.97 23.11
CA HIS A 51 -3.68 -19.13 23.22
C HIS A 51 -5.17 -18.76 23.29
N VAL A 52 -5.53 -17.47 23.30
CA VAL A 52 -6.93 -17.04 23.35
C VAL A 52 -7.54 -17.23 21.96
N GLU A 53 -8.30 -18.31 21.77
CA GLU A 53 -8.98 -18.60 20.51
C GLU A 53 -10.38 -17.98 20.41
N ASP A 54 -10.89 -17.39 21.48
CA ASP A 54 -12.21 -16.77 21.56
C ASP A 54 -12.06 -15.26 21.80
N PHE A 55 -11.96 -14.51 20.71
CA PHE A 55 -12.09 -13.06 20.73
C PHE A 55 -13.58 -12.79 20.57
N GLY A 56 -14.32 -12.79 21.69
CA GLY A 56 -15.77 -12.78 21.74
C GLY A 56 -16.44 -11.98 20.62
N ASP A 57 -17.35 -12.64 19.91
CA ASP A 57 -18.16 -12.05 18.85
C ASP A 57 -19.32 -11.27 19.49
N GLU A 58 -19.01 -10.17 20.18
CA GLU A 58 -20.03 -9.29 20.74
C GLU A 58 -20.59 -8.37 19.64
N GLU A 59 -21.37 -8.96 18.74
CA GLU A 59 -22.27 -8.26 17.84
C GLU A 59 -23.41 -7.62 18.65
N SER A 60 -23.13 -6.50 19.32
CA SER A 60 -24.17 -5.60 19.83
C SER A 60 -24.51 -4.56 18.77
N ALA A 61 -25.53 -4.89 17.98
CA ALA A 61 -26.44 -4.00 17.25
C ALA A 61 -26.02 -2.53 17.02
N SER A 62 -25.10 -2.28 16.08
CA SER A 62 -25.10 -1.12 15.16
C SER A 62 -23.80 -1.05 14.37
N ALA A 63 -23.51 -2.06 13.54
CA ALA A 63 -22.58 -1.91 12.44
C ALA A 63 -22.88 -2.96 11.37
N GLN A 64 -23.76 -2.60 10.43
CA GLN A 64 -23.67 -3.18 9.09
C GLN A 64 -22.25 -2.92 8.58
N SER A 65 -21.38 -3.94 8.60
CA SER A 65 -20.47 -4.29 7.50
C SER A 65 -19.48 -5.35 7.99
N SER A 66 -19.98 -6.51 8.39
CA SER A 66 -19.29 -7.78 8.13
C SER A 66 -19.55 -8.18 6.68
N THR A 67 -19.23 -7.28 5.76
CA THR A 67 -18.97 -7.68 4.38
C THR A 67 -17.52 -8.09 4.44
N LYS A 68 -17.24 -9.39 4.30
CA LYS A 68 -16.03 -9.91 3.65
C LYS A 68 -15.61 -8.81 2.67
N GLY A 69 -14.46 -8.15 2.84
CA GLY A 69 -14.06 -7.03 1.98
C GLY A 69 -14.11 -7.54 0.54
N SER A 70 -15.26 -7.40 -0.09
CA SER A 70 -15.58 -8.02 -1.34
C SER A 70 -15.00 -7.01 -2.28
N ILE A 71 -13.69 -7.16 -2.53
CA ILE A 71 -13.09 -6.83 -3.80
C ILE A 71 -14.11 -7.36 -4.80
N SER A 72 -14.93 -6.45 -5.31
CA SER A 72 -15.91 -6.78 -6.32
C SER A 72 -15.12 -7.29 -7.52
N GLN A 73 -15.73 -8.09 -8.38
CA GLN A 73 -15.07 -8.50 -9.63
C GLN A 73 -14.65 -7.29 -10.52
N ALA A 74 -15.01 -6.06 -10.12
CA ALA A 74 -14.61 -4.79 -10.74
C ALA A 74 -13.40 -4.11 -10.07
N ASP A 75 -12.93 -4.57 -8.90
CA ASP A 75 -11.76 -4.02 -8.21
C ASP A 75 -10.49 -4.66 -8.77
N VAL A 76 -10.03 -4.11 -9.90
CA VAL A 76 -8.81 -4.56 -10.59
C VAL A 76 -7.59 -3.96 -9.87
N PRO A 77 -6.53 -4.75 -9.61
CA PRO A 77 -5.26 -4.22 -9.12
C PRO A 77 -4.76 -3.10 -10.02
N GLY A 78 -4.36 -1.98 -9.43
CA GLY A 78 -3.99 -0.80 -10.21
C GLY A 78 -3.20 0.23 -9.42
N TRP A 79 -2.46 1.05 -10.16
CA TRP A 79 -1.60 2.09 -9.58
C TRP A 79 -2.41 3.31 -9.17
N VAL A 80 -2.51 3.56 -7.87
CA VAL A 80 -3.18 4.74 -7.32
C VAL A 80 -2.15 5.83 -7.04
N LYS A 81 -2.29 6.97 -7.73
CA LYS A 81 -1.44 8.14 -7.51
C LYS A 81 -1.77 8.79 -6.16
N ILE A 82 -0.74 9.07 -5.37
CA ILE A 82 -0.85 9.73 -4.07
C ILE A 82 -0.63 11.24 -4.25
N ASN A 83 -1.46 12.03 -3.57
CA ASN A 83 -1.15 13.43 -3.34
C ASN A 83 -0.12 13.54 -2.21
N GLU A 84 1.08 14.03 -2.53
CA GLU A 84 2.19 14.13 -1.58
C GLU A 84 1.93 15.05 -0.38
N LYS A 85 0.89 15.88 -0.42
CA LYS A 85 0.45 16.70 0.73
C LYS A 85 -0.40 15.91 1.73
N THR A 86 -0.84 14.70 1.37
CA THR A 86 -1.63 13.82 2.23
C THR A 86 -0.73 13.16 3.28
N THR A 87 -1.25 13.01 4.51
CA THR A 87 -0.53 12.31 5.57
C THR A 87 -0.50 10.80 5.31
N LEU A 88 0.55 10.12 5.78
CA LEU A 88 0.65 8.67 5.68
C LEU A 88 -0.58 7.95 6.26
N TYR A 89 -1.07 8.41 7.43
CA TYR A 89 -2.30 7.89 8.03
C TYR A 89 -3.50 7.92 7.07
N ASN A 90 -3.68 9.04 6.36
CA ASN A 90 -4.78 9.19 5.42
C ASN A 90 -4.63 8.31 4.18
N VAL A 91 -3.41 7.94 3.79
CA VAL A 91 -3.19 6.97 2.69
C VAL A 91 -3.46 5.55 3.18
N LEU A 92 -2.94 5.17 4.35
CA LEU A 92 -3.04 3.81 4.88
C LEU A 92 -4.45 3.43 5.35
N LYS A 93 -5.31 4.41 5.66
CA LYS A 93 -6.70 4.15 6.03
C LYS A 93 -7.61 3.88 4.81
N GLU A 94 -7.15 4.19 3.60
CA GLU A 94 -7.97 3.98 2.40
C GLU A 94 -8.25 2.49 2.20
N PRO A 95 -9.51 2.08 1.94
CA PRO A 95 -9.85 0.66 1.82
C PRO A 95 -9.08 -0.08 0.72
N SER A 96 -8.69 0.62 -0.35
CA SER A 96 -7.89 0.08 -1.45
C SER A 96 -6.41 -0.09 -1.11
N CYS A 97 -5.91 0.54 -0.04
CA CYS A 97 -4.51 0.44 0.40
C CYS A 97 -4.34 -0.76 1.34
N VAL A 98 -4.25 -1.97 0.77
CA VAL A 98 -3.99 -3.18 1.55
C VAL A 98 -2.48 -3.39 1.69
N VAL A 99 -2.00 -3.47 2.94
CA VAL A 99 -0.57 -3.61 3.25
C VAL A 99 -0.24 -5.07 3.58
N PRO A 100 0.46 -5.81 2.70
CA PRO A 100 0.85 -7.21 2.95
C PRO A 100 2.10 -7.29 3.85
N GLY A 101 2.10 -6.59 4.99
CA GLY A 101 3.23 -6.51 5.93
C GLY A 101 3.72 -5.08 6.13
N LEU A 102 4.67 -4.64 5.30
CA LEU A 102 5.21 -3.27 5.35
C LEU A 102 4.59 -2.39 4.27
N PRO A 103 4.22 -1.12 4.56
CA PRO A 103 3.73 -0.22 3.53
C PRO A 103 4.77 0.00 2.43
N VAL A 104 4.40 -0.30 1.19
CA VAL A 104 5.24 -0.10 0.00
C VAL A 104 4.65 1.04 -0.83
N PHE A 105 5.51 1.99 -1.19
CA PHE A 105 5.18 3.07 -2.10
C PHE A 105 6.17 3.11 -3.26
N TRP A 106 5.65 3.37 -4.45
CA TRP A 106 6.43 3.47 -5.68
C TRP A 106 6.65 4.93 -6.02
N VAL A 107 7.92 5.32 -6.17
CA VAL A 107 8.31 6.64 -6.67
C VAL A 107 8.67 6.48 -8.14
N VAL A 108 7.96 7.16 -9.03
CA VAL A 108 8.20 7.09 -10.48
C VAL A 108 8.41 8.49 -11.01
N SER A 109 9.50 8.71 -11.75
CA SER A 109 9.74 9.98 -12.42
C SER A 109 9.00 10.07 -13.75
N ARG A 110 8.30 11.18 -14.00
CA ARG A 110 7.72 11.51 -15.31
C ARG A 110 8.75 11.69 -16.43
N ASN A 111 9.99 11.99 -16.07
CA ASN A 111 11.08 12.19 -17.02
C ASN A 111 11.79 10.89 -17.38
N SER A 112 11.52 9.79 -16.66
CA SER A 112 12.09 8.48 -16.97
C SER A 112 11.42 7.88 -18.21
N SER A 113 12.20 7.19 -19.04
CA SER A 113 11.69 6.38 -20.15
C SER A 113 10.67 5.32 -19.70
N PHE A 114 10.83 4.81 -18.47
CA PHE A 114 9.94 3.83 -17.84
C PHE A 114 8.54 4.36 -17.54
N TYR A 115 8.35 5.68 -17.44
CA TYR A 115 7.07 6.26 -17.03
C TYR A 115 5.90 5.83 -17.93
N LYS A 116 6.15 5.71 -19.24
CA LYS A 116 5.13 5.27 -20.21
C LYS A 116 4.71 3.82 -19.96
N ASP A 117 5.67 2.95 -19.68
CA ASP A 117 5.42 1.54 -19.40
C ASP A 117 4.66 1.38 -18.09
N PHE A 118 5.06 2.11 -17.04
CA PHE A 118 4.34 2.14 -15.77
C PHE A 118 2.89 2.59 -15.93
N LYS A 119 2.66 3.71 -16.64
CA LYS A 119 1.31 4.26 -16.86
C LYS A 119 0.44 3.40 -17.78
N SER A 120 1.02 2.49 -18.56
CA SER A 120 0.26 1.57 -19.42
C SER A 120 -0.56 0.55 -18.62
N GLY A 121 -0.25 0.35 -17.33
CA GLY A 121 -0.90 -0.64 -16.47
C GLY A 121 -0.43 -2.08 -16.72
N ASN A 122 0.47 -2.31 -17.69
CA ASN A 122 1.03 -3.63 -17.99
C ASN A 122 2.22 -4.01 -17.11
N TRP A 123 2.68 -3.08 -16.27
CA TRP A 123 3.79 -3.32 -15.36
C TRP A 123 3.26 -3.72 -13.98
N SER A 124 3.77 -4.84 -13.46
CA SER A 124 3.51 -5.36 -12.11
C SER A 124 4.78 -5.25 -11.26
N SER A 125 4.59 -5.10 -9.95
CA SER A 125 5.69 -5.09 -8.99
C SER A 125 6.46 -6.43 -9.03
N PRO A 126 7.80 -6.44 -8.82
CA PRO A 126 8.54 -7.68 -8.67
C PRO A 126 8.07 -8.43 -7.41
N GLU A 127 7.91 -9.75 -7.52
CA GLU A 127 7.65 -10.60 -6.35
C GLU A 127 8.87 -10.55 -5.42
N LEU A 128 8.63 -10.25 -4.14
CA LEU A 128 9.66 -10.37 -3.11
C LEU A 128 9.90 -11.87 -2.87
N ALA A 129 11.09 -12.34 -3.25
CA ALA A 129 11.54 -13.73 -3.09
C ALA A 129 11.72 -14.14 -1.62
#